data_AF-A0A7C4JZQ4-F1
#
_entry.id   AF-A0A7C4JZQ4-F1
#
_cell.length_a   1.000
_cell.length_b   1.000
_cell.length_c   1.000
_cell.angle_alpha   90.00
_cell.angle_beta   90.00
_cell.angle_gamma   90.00
#
_symmetry.space_group_name_H-M   'P 1'
#
loop_
_entity.id
_entity.type
_entity.pdbx_description
1 polymer ?
#
loop_
_entity_poly.entity_id
_entity_poly.type
_entity_poly.pdbx_seq_one_letter_code
_entity_poly.pdbx_strand_id
1 'polypeptide(L)'
;MLSIAEYLTEEHRECDSIYAEVERLIREGKWEEGEKAFEEFKSETLKHFEREEAVLFPEFEGRTGIVMGPTQVMRMEHAQARELIER
;
A
#
# COMPACT_ATOMS: atom_id res chain seq x y z
N MET A 1 -5.82 -17.08 14.33
CA MET A 1 -5.75 -15.62 14.56
C MET A 1 -4.43 -15.18 13.97
N LEU A 2 -4.45 -14.35 12.92
CA LEU A 2 -3.22 -13.80 12.35
C LEU A 2 -2.67 -12.73 13.29
N SER A 3 -1.35 -12.64 13.42
CA SER A 3 -0.70 -11.47 13.99
C SER A 3 -0.88 -10.27 13.05
N ILE A 4 -0.74 -9.06 13.60
CA ILE A 4 -0.80 -7.83 12.79
C ILE A 4 0.27 -7.80 11.71
N ALA A 5 1.45 -8.36 11.99
CA ALA A 5 2.54 -8.44 11.02
C ALA A 5 2.18 -9.37 9.86
N GLU A 6 1.63 -10.55 10.13
CA GLU A 6 1.19 -11.48 9.09
C GLU A 6 0.05 -10.88 8.25
N TYR A 7 -0.90 -10.21 8.90
CA TYR A 7 -2.01 -9.56 8.22
C TYR A 7 -1.54 -8.48 7.23
N LEU A 8 -0.69 -7.55 7.68
CA LEU A 8 -0.19 -6.47 6.82
C LEU A 8 0.78 -6.97 5.75
N THR A 9 1.54 -8.03 6.04
CA THR A 9 2.40 -8.69 5.04
C THR A 9 1.58 -9.31 3.93
N GLU A 10 0.41 -9.88 4.24
CA GLU A 10 -0.47 -10.42 3.22
C GLU A 10 -1.07 -9.31 2.35
N GLU A 11 -1.46 -8.17 2.94
CA GLU A 11 -1.91 -7.01 2.16
C GLU A 11 -0.84 -6.50 1.18
N HIS A 12 0.45 -6.50 1.57
CA HIS A 12 1.55 -6.18 0.64
C HIS A 12 1.57 -7.15 -0.54
N ARG A 13 1.44 -8.45 -0.30
CA ARG A 13 1.43 -9.47 -1.37
C ARG A 13 0.21 -9.35 -2.29
N GLU A 14 -0.94 -9.00 -1.74
CA GLU A 14 -2.15 -8.73 -2.52
C GLU A 14 -1.93 -7.53 -3.44
N CYS A 15 -1.40 -6.42 -2.92
CA CYS A 15 -1.06 -5.24 -3.73
C CYS A 15 -0.04 -5.58 -4.84
N ASP A 16 1.02 -6.32 -4.52
CA ASP A 16 2.02 -6.77 -5.49
C ASP A 16 1.40 -7.66 -6.58
N SER A 17 0.50 -8.55 -6.21
CA SER A 17 -0.18 -9.46 -7.14
C SER A 17 -1.09 -8.71 -8.10
N ILE A 18 -1.85 -7.73 -7.61
CA ILE A 18 -2.72 -6.90 -8.45
C ILE A 18 -1.85 -6.05 -9.40
N TYR A 19 -0.75 -5.48 -8.92
CA TYR A 19 0.14 -4.70 -9.78
C TYR A 19 0.82 -5.54 -10.86
N ALA A 20 1.25 -6.76 -10.54
CA ALA A 20 1.78 -7.69 -11.54
C ALA A 20 0.73 -8.04 -12.63
N GLU A 21 -0.55 -8.11 -12.25
CA GLU A 21 -1.65 -8.29 -13.19
C GLU A 21 -1.85 -7.07 -14.08
N VAL A 22 -1.75 -5.85 -13.55
CA VAL A 22 -1.74 -4.61 -14.35
C VAL A 22 -0.63 -4.66 -15.41
N GLU A 23 0.60 -5.00 -15.01
CA GLU A 23 1.73 -5.11 -15.94
C GLU A 23 1.50 -6.15 -17.03
N ARG A 24 0.90 -7.29 -16.68
CA ARG A 24 0.56 -8.36 -17.62
C ARG A 24 -0.48 -7.90 -18.63
N LEU A 25 -1.58 -7.30 -18.17
CA LEU A 25 -2.68 -6.83 -19.02
C LEU A 25 -2.23 -5.73 -19.98
N ILE A 26 -1.43 -4.77 -19.51
CA ILE A 26 -0.84 -3.72 -20.35
C ILE A 26 0.06 -4.33 -21.43
N ARG A 27 0.90 -5.30 -21.07
CA ARG A 27 1.80 -5.98 -22.03
C ARG A 27 1.04 -6.78 -23.10
N GLU A 28 -0.13 -7.31 -22.75
CA GLU A 28 -1.04 -8.00 -23.68
C GLU A 28 -1.88 -7.05 -24.54
N GLY A 29 -1.79 -5.73 -24.32
CA GLY A 29 -2.59 -4.73 -25.02
C GLY A 29 -4.05 -4.65 -24.57
N LYS A 30 -4.37 -5.23 -23.40
CA LYS A 30 -5.71 -5.23 -22.81
C LYS A 30 -5.91 -4.00 -21.93
N TRP A 31 -5.90 -2.83 -22.56
CA TRP A 31 -5.87 -1.54 -21.87
C TRP A 31 -7.04 -1.32 -20.91
N GLU A 32 -8.28 -1.63 -21.30
CA GLU A 32 -9.46 -1.46 -20.42
C GLU A 32 -9.44 -2.39 -19.21
N GLU A 33 -8.92 -3.61 -19.35
CA GLU A 33 -8.75 -4.55 -18.23
C GLU A 33 -7.62 -4.07 -17.31
N GLY A 34 -6.51 -3.60 -17.90
CA GLY A 34 -5.37 -3.04 -17.17
C GLY A 34 -5.74 -1.81 -16.35
N GLU A 35 -6.57 -0.91 -16.89
CA GLU A 35 -7.09 0.26 -16.17
C GLU A 35 -7.95 -0.16 -14.96
N LYS A 36 -8.84 -1.15 -15.12
CA LYS A 36 -9.64 -1.67 -14.00
C LYS A 36 -8.78 -2.31 -12.91
N ALA A 37 -7.79 -3.11 -13.30
CA ALA A 37 -6.84 -3.71 -12.36
C ALA A 37 -6.00 -2.63 -11.66
N PHE A 38 -5.67 -1.54 -12.35
CA PHE A 38 -4.92 -0.43 -11.76
C PHE A 38 -5.75 0.34 -10.73
N GLU A 39 -7.04 0.58 -11.00
CA GLU A 39 -7.94 1.17 -10.00
C GLU A 39 -8.10 0.30 -8.75
N GLU A 40 -8.11 -1.03 -8.92
CA GLU A 40 -8.09 -1.97 -7.78
C GLU A 40 -6.78 -1.89 -6.99
N PHE A 41 -5.63 -1.91 -7.67
CA PHE A 41 -4.31 -1.74 -7.07
C PHE A 41 -4.23 -0.42 -6.28
N LYS A 42 -4.69 0.67 -6.89
CA LYS A 42 -4.76 2.00 -6.27
C LYS A 42 -5.59 1.95 -5.00
N SER A 43 -6.81 1.43 -5.08
CA SER A 43 -7.73 1.36 -3.93
C SER A 43 -7.11 0.58 -2.76
N GLU A 44 -6.61 -0.63 -2.99
CA GLU A 44 -6.06 -1.45 -1.91
C GLU A 44 -4.75 -0.90 -1.35
N THR A 45 -3.88 -0.32 -2.18
CA THR A 45 -2.64 0.33 -1.72
C THR A 45 -2.94 1.54 -0.83
N LEU A 46 -3.87 2.41 -1.23
CA LEU A 46 -4.23 3.60 -0.43
C LEU A 46 -4.87 3.22 0.91
N LYS A 47 -5.70 2.19 0.91
CA LYS A 47 -6.33 1.63 2.11
C LYS A 47 -5.31 0.97 3.04
N HIS A 48 -4.28 0.33 2.50
CA HIS A 48 -3.16 -0.17 3.29
C HIS A 48 -2.43 0.98 3.99
N PHE A 49 -2.06 2.04 3.25
CA PHE A 49 -1.44 3.22 3.84
C PHE A 49 -2.31 3.87 4.92
N GLU A 50 -3.62 3.97 4.72
CA GLU A 50 -4.54 4.50 5.72
C GLU A 50 -4.52 3.67 7.01
N ARG A 51 -4.54 2.34 6.93
CA ARG A 51 -4.47 1.46 8.11
C ARG A 51 -3.16 1.65 8.87
N GLU A 52 -2.04 1.74 8.15
CA GLU A 52 -0.76 1.98 8.78
C GLU A 52 -0.70 3.35 9.46
N GLU A 53 -1.09 4.41 8.74
CA GLU A 53 -0.98 5.78 9.22
C GLU A 53 -1.99 6.14 10.31
N ALA A 54 -3.20 5.56 10.28
CA ALA A 54 -4.26 5.83 11.25
C ALA A 54 -4.24 4.91 12.47
N VAL A 55 -3.67 3.71 12.36
CA VAL A 55 -3.72 2.70 13.43
C VAL A 55 -2.34 2.19 13.83
N LEU A 56 -1.58 1.61 12.90
CA LEU A 56 -0.32 0.94 13.26
C LEU A 56 0.73 1.94 13.77
N PHE A 57 0.99 3.01 13.03
CA PHE A 57 2.03 3.98 13.35
C PHE A 57 1.75 4.68 14.67
N PRO A 58 0.52 5.18 14.95
CA PRO A 58 0.21 5.75 16.27
C PRO A 58 0.39 4.76 17.43
N GLU A 59 -0.02 3.50 17.27
CA GLU A 59 0.16 2.47 18.32
C GLU A 59 1.64 2.13 18.54
N PHE A 60 2.41 2.02 17.46
CA PHE A 60 3.86 1.80 17.53
C PHE A 60 4.57 2.97 18.21
N GLU A 61 4.28 4.20 17.80
CA GLU A 61 4.85 5.43 18.34
C GLU A 61 4.50 5.58 19.83
N GLY A 62 3.23 5.36 20.20
CA GLY A 62 2.76 5.46 21.59
C GLY A 62 3.40 4.42 22.52
N ARG A 63 3.70 3.22 22.03
CA ARG A 63 4.32 2.15 22.83
C ARG A 63 5.84 2.25 22.92
N THR A 64 6.50 2.75 21.87
CA THR A 64 7.97 2.78 21.77
C THR A 64 8.58 4.14 22.09
N GLY A 65 7.80 5.23 21.95
CA GLY A 65 8.29 6.61 22.02
C GLY A 65 9.08 7.06 20.78
N ILE A 66 9.19 6.22 19.74
CA ILE A 66 9.95 6.52 18.52
C ILE A 66 9.04 7.28 17.54
N VAL A 67 9.09 8.62 17.57
CA VAL A 67 8.22 9.49 16.73
C VAL A 67 8.94 10.20 15.57
N MET A 68 10.28 10.27 15.63
CA MET A 68 11.13 10.87 14.58
C MET A 68 12.02 9.77 14.00
N GLY A 69 11.41 8.80 13.34
CA GLY A 69 12.07 7.57 12.91
C GLY A 69 11.34 6.85 11.77
N PRO A 70 11.23 5.51 11.81
CA PRO A 70 10.76 4.73 10.65
C PRO A 70 9.36 5.12 10.19
N THR A 71 8.42 5.38 11.11
CA THR A 71 7.05 5.80 10.77
C THR A 71 6.99 7.18 10.14
N GLN A 72 7.95 8.07 10.42
CA GLN A 72 8.05 9.37 9.74
C GLN A 72 8.54 9.18 8.30
N VAL A 73 9.56 8.34 8.09
CA VAL A 73 10.07 8.03 6.75
C VAL A 73 9.00 7.35 5.89
N MET A 74 8.29 6.36 6.43
CA MET A 74 7.19 5.69 5.73
C MET A 74 6.09 6.67 5.29
N ARG A 75 5.69 7.63 6.13
CA ARG A 75 4.70 8.66 5.72
C ARG A 75 5.20 9.51 4.54
N MET A 76 6.49 9.81 4.47
CA MET A 76 7.06 10.53 3.32
C MET A 76 7.06 9.66 2.06
N GLU A 77 7.42 8.39 2.18
CA GLU A 77 7.40 7.44 1.07
C GLU A 77 5.97 7.18 0.57
N HIS A 78 4.99 7.04 1.46
CA HIS A 78 3.57 6.95 1.11
C HIS A 78 3.08 8.22 0.40
N ALA A 79 3.50 9.41 0.84
CA ALA A 79 3.14 10.66 0.17
C ALA A 79 3.68 10.70 -1.27
N GLN A 80 4.92 10.24 -1.49
CA GLN A 80 5.50 10.12 -2.83
C GLN A 80 4.76 9.08 -3.68
N ALA A 81 4.43 7.92 -3.10
CA ALA A 81 3.67 6.88 -3.79
C ALA A 81 2.27 7.37 -4.19
N ARG A 82 1.55 8.08 -3.31
CA ARG A 82 0.26 8.70 -3.61
C ARG A 82 0.36 9.66 -4.80
N GLU A 83 1.40 10.49 -4.86
CA GLU A 83 1.61 11.39 -5.99
C GLU A 83 1.80 10.63 -7.30
N LEU A 84 2.47 9.47 -7.28
CA LEU A 84 2.67 8.65 -8.48
C LEU A 84 1.40 7.90 -8.91
N ILE A 85 0.61 7.42 -7.96
CA ILE A 85 -0.60 6.63 -8.22
C ILE A 85 -1.75 7.51 -8.74
N GLU A 86 -1.82 8.77 -8.33
CA GLU A 86 -2.88 9.71 -8.72
C GLU A 86 -2.60 10.49 -10.03
N ARG A 87 -1.46 10.24 -10.69
CA ARG A 87 -1.07 10.90 -11.95
C ARG A 87 -1.65 10.22 -13.18
#